data_AF-A0A645FC44-F1
#
_entry.id   AF-A0A645FC44-F1
#
_cell.length_a   1.000
_cell.length_b   1.000
_cell.length_c   1.000
_cell.angle_alpha   90.00
_cell.angle_beta   90.00
_cell.angle_gamma   90.00
#
_symmetry.space_group_name_H-M   'P 1'
#
loop_
_entity.id
_entity.type
_entity.pdbx_description
1 polymer ?
#
loop_
_entity_poly.entity_id
_entity_poly.type
_entity_poly.pdbx_seq_one_letter_code
_entity_poly.pdbx_strand_id
1 'polypeptide(L)'
;MAALTKVRDTSEITNGAKFLSVPMKGTTTIYQGALVALDANGYAIPGKKAEGLTAVGRAEETVENTGADGALPIRVSRGVFVFNNTATTANKITSAHVLKTCYVEDDQTVTALATGASPAGIVIRVNDDGVAVEIGHGVTVTVAAAG
;
A
#
# COMPACT_ATOMS: atom_id res chain seq x y z
N MET A 1 11.96 6.90 26.89
CA MET A 1 10.59 7.19 26.42
C MET A 1 10.05 8.31 27.28
N ALA A 2 9.95 9.53 26.76
CA ALA A 2 9.53 10.70 27.54
C ALA A 2 8.00 10.79 27.57
N ALA A 3 7.41 10.80 28.76
CA ALA A 3 5.97 10.98 28.94
C ALA A 3 5.59 12.46 28.79
N LEU A 4 4.40 12.73 28.25
CA LEU A 4 3.87 14.09 28.10
C LEU A 4 3.62 14.73 29.49
N THR A 5 4.26 15.86 29.77
CA THR A 5 4.08 16.63 31.02
C THR A 5 3.28 17.92 30.84
N LYS A 6 2.74 18.19 29.64
CA LYS A 6 1.87 19.32 29.33
C LYS A 6 0.86 18.97 28.23
N VAL A 7 -0.32 19.61 28.24
CA VAL A 7 -1.35 19.48 27.20
C VAL A 7 -0.74 19.83 25.85
N ARG A 8 -0.80 18.89 24.90
CA ARG A 8 -0.37 19.07 23.52
C ARG A 8 -1.58 18.88 22.61
N ASP A 9 -1.99 19.95 21.93
CA ASP A 9 -2.86 19.84 20.77
C ASP A 9 -2.10 19.04 19.69
N THR A 10 -2.44 17.76 19.56
CA THR A 10 -1.96 16.96 18.43
C THR A 10 -2.90 17.28 17.28
N SER A 11 -2.55 18.30 16.50
CA SER A 11 -3.33 18.70 15.34
C SER A 11 -3.48 17.51 14.40
N GLU A 12 -4.73 17.12 14.14
CA GLU A 12 -5.06 16.11 13.15
C GLU A 12 -4.61 16.62 11.78
N ILE A 13 -3.72 15.88 11.13
CA ILE A 13 -3.20 16.26 9.82
C ILE A 13 -4.24 15.79 8.78
N THR A 14 -4.94 16.76 8.19
CA THR A 14 -5.64 16.60 6.90
C THR A 14 -6.79 15.59 6.86
N ASN A 15 -7.90 15.87 7.54
CA ASN A 15 -9.22 15.23 7.31
C ASN A 15 -9.17 13.69 7.22
N GLY A 16 -8.61 13.03 8.25
CA GLY A 16 -8.37 11.58 8.27
C GLY A 16 -7.16 11.09 7.45
N ALA A 17 -6.27 11.98 7.01
CA ALA A 17 -5.13 11.71 6.12
C ALA A 17 -5.52 10.89 4.88
N LYS A 18 -6.67 11.19 4.27
CA LYS A 18 -7.17 10.50 3.08
C LYS A 18 -6.20 10.61 1.89
N PHE A 19 -5.49 11.73 1.79
CA PHE A 19 -4.44 11.96 0.81
C PHE A 19 -3.11 12.17 1.52
N LEU A 20 -2.10 11.39 1.15
CA LEU A 20 -0.74 11.49 1.65
C LEU A 20 0.18 11.90 0.51
N SER A 21 0.94 12.97 0.73
CA SER A 21 2.02 13.37 -0.17
C SER A 21 3.31 12.69 0.29
N VAL A 22 3.82 11.74 -0.49
CA VAL A 22 5.04 10.99 -0.17
C VAL A 22 6.15 11.30 -1.16
N PRO A 23 7.43 11.39 -0.72
CA PRO A 23 8.55 11.61 -1.62
C PRO A 23 8.75 10.37 -2.52
N MET A 24 8.86 10.59 -3.82
CA MET A 24 9.06 9.52 -4.81
C MET A 24 10.52 9.07 -4.86
N LYS A 25 10.76 7.79 -5.15
CA LYS A 25 12.10 7.29 -5.48
C LYS A 25 12.60 7.92 -6.78
N GLY A 26 13.90 8.19 -6.87
CA GLY A 26 14.52 8.71 -8.09
C GLY A 26 14.44 7.71 -9.23
N THR A 27 14.39 8.21 -10.46
CA THR A 27 14.33 7.38 -11.68
C THR A 27 13.17 6.38 -11.68
N THR A 28 12.02 6.75 -11.11
CA THR A 28 10.81 5.92 -11.12
C THR A 28 9.63 6.69 -11.69
N THR A 29 8.74 5.95 -12.35
CA THR A 29 7.47 6.46 -12.87
C THR A 29 6.35 5.77 -12.12
N ILE A 30 5.43 6.54 -11.55
CA ILE A 30 4.22 6.03 -10.92
C ILE A 30 3.05 6.57 -11.71
N TYR A 31 2.23 5.65 -12.24
CA TYR A 31 1.03 5.99 -12.99
C TYR A 31 -0.15 6.24 -12.06
N GLN A 32 -1.03 7.17 -12.44
CA GLN A 32 -2.33 7.33 -11.82
C GLN A 32 -3.08 5.99 -11.87
N GLY A 33 -3.60 5.50 -10.74
CA GLY A 33 -4.17 4.16 -10.69
C GLY A 33 -3.31 3.14 -9.97
N ALA A 34 -1.98 3.30 -10.00
CA ALA A 34 -1.07 2.33 -9.47
C ALA A 34 -1.13 2.23 -7.95
N LEU A 35 -0.95 1.02 -7.44
CA LEU A 35 -0.64 0.77 -6.04
C LEU A 35 0.72 1.40 -5.74
N VAL A 36 0.79 2.22 -4.70
CA VAL A 36 2.02 2.85 -4.23
C VAL A 36 2.48 2.19 -2.96
N ALA A 37 3.73 1.75 -2.95
CA ALA A 37 4.40 1.16 -1.82
C ALA A 37 5.58 2.04 -1.38
N LEU A 38 5.90 2.03 -0.09
CA LEU A 38 7.12 2.64 0.45
C LEU A 38 8.21 1.58 0.59
N ASP A 39 9.39 1.92 0.10
CA ASP A 39 10.65 1.23 0.37
C ASP A 39 11.06 1.39 1.85
N ALA A 40 12.04 0.61 2.32
CA ALA A 40 12.64 0.69 3.66
C ALA A 40 13.17 2.11 3.99
N ASN A 41 13.54 2.87 2.96
CA ASN A 41 14.03 4.25 3.09
C ASN A 41 12.89 5.28 3.16
N GLY A 42 11.62 4.87 3.03
CA GLY A 42 10.46 5.76 3.04
C GLY A 42 10.20 6.48 1.71
N TYR A 43 10.71 5.95 0.59
CA TYR A 43 10.43 6.47 -0.75
C TYR A 43 9.31 5.71 -1.44
N ALA A 44 8.42 6.45 -2.11
CA ALA A 44 7.34 5.87 -2.89
C ALA A 44 7.86 5.22 -4.16
N ILE A 45 7.50 3.96 -4.34
CA ILE A 45 7.75 3.13 -5.51
C ILE A 45 6.41 2.55 -6.01
N PRO A 46 6.31 2.21 -7.31
CA PRO A 46 5.19 1.41 -7.78
C PRO A 46 5.15 0.07 -7.02
N GLY A 47 3.94 -0.40 -6.76
CA GLY A 47 3.65 -1.67 -6.12
C GLY A 47 4.36 -2.78 -6.87
N LYS A 48 5.18 -3.55 -6.17
CA LYS A 48 5.86 -4.70 -6.74
C LYS A 48 5.91 -5.83 -5.73
N LYS A 49 6.01 -7.05 -6.22
CA LYS A 49 6.34 -8.20 -5.40
C LYS A 49 7.75 -8.05 -4.84
N ALA A 50 7.83 -7.58 -3.60
CA ALA A 50 9.03 -7.61 -2.78
C ALA A 50 8.62 -7.68 -1.30
N GLU A 51 9.56 -8.08 -0.46
CA GLU A 51 9.38 -8.13 0.99
C GLU A 51 9.77 -6.78 1.63
N GLY A 52 9.16 -6.45 2.77
CA GLY A 52 9.47 -5.24 3.52
C GLY A 52 8.93 -3.94 2.94
N LEU A 53 8.04 -3.99 1.95
CA LEU A 53 7.37 -2.82 1.41
C LEU A 53 6.13 -2.48 2.23
N THR A 54 5.88 -1.19 2.43
CA THR A 54 4.66 -0.72 3.10
C THR A 54 3.69 -0.15 2.09
N ALA A 55 2.57 -0.82 1.83
CA ALA A 55 1.54 -0.30 0.94
C ALA A 55 0.87 0.94 1.54
N VAL A 56 0.95 2.07 0.83
CA VAL A 56 0.40 3.36 1.29
C VAL A 56 -1.00 3.58 0.76
N GLY A 57 -1.23 3.26 -0.51
CA GLY A 57 -2.51 3.53 -1.17
C GLY A 57 -2.39 3.53 -2.68
N ARG A 58 -3.30 4.25 -3.34
CA ARG A 58 -3.37 4.40 -4.80
C ARG A 58 -2.85 5.77 -5.24
N ALA A 59 -2.04 5.83 -6.28
CA ALA A 59 -1.62 7.09 -6.89
C ALA A 59 -2.79 7.84 -7.55
N GLU A 60 -2.96 9.12 -7.19
CA GLU A 60 -3.98 10.01 -7.77
C GLU A 60 -3.51 10.73 -9.03
N GLU A 61 -2.20 10.73 -9.29
CA GLU A 61 -1.57 11.45 -10.40
C GLU A 61 -0.45 10.60 -11.00
N THR A 62 -0.19 10.79 -12.29
CA THR A 62 0.97 10.20 -12.96
C THR A 62 2.16 11.13 -12.76
N VAL A 63 3.17 10.69 -12.03
CA VAL A 63 4.40 11.45 -11.80
C VAL A 63 5.56 10.63 -12.33
N GLU A 64 6.43 11.30 -13.09
CA GLU A 64 7.72 10.76 -13.51
C GLU A 64 8.82 11.53 -12.79
N ASN A 65 9.57 10.86 -11.92
CA ASN A 65 10.75 11.45 -11.30
C ASN A 65 11.99 10.96 -12.02
N THR A 66 12.48 11.77 -12.95
CA THR A 66 13.79 11.58 -13.60
C THR A 66 14.96 12.06 -12.75
N GLY A 67 14.69 12.68 -11.58
CA GLY A 67 15.68 13.21 -10.65
C GLY A 67 16.10 12.24 -9.54
N ALA A 68 16.71 12.79 -8.50
CA ALA A 68 17.14 12.06 -7.31
C ALA A 68 15.97 11.62 -6.42
N ASP A 69 16.26 10.76 -5.44
CA ASP A 69 15.28 10.33 -4.44
C ASP A 69 14.68 11.53 -3.69
N GLY A 70 13.36 11.62 -3.67
CA GLY A 70 12.60 12.68 -3.02
C GLY A 70 12.54 14.01 -3.78
N ALA A 71 13.02 14.06 -5.03
CA ALA A 71 12.94 15.29 -5.84
C ALA A 71 11.50 15.71 -6.17
N LEU A 72 10.61 14.74 -6.41
CA LEU A 72 9.19 14.97 -6.63
C LEU A 72 8.33 14.22 -5.60
N PRO A 73 7.37 14.88 -4.95
CA PRO A 73 6.35 14.19 -4.18
C PRO A 73 5.23 13.68 -5.09
N ILE A 74 4.55 12.61 -4.66
CA ILE A 74 3.34 12.09 -5.31
C ILE A 74 2.19 12.04 -4.30
N ARG A 75 0.98 12.43 -4.76
CA ARG A 75 -0.25 12.29 -3.99
C ARG A 75 -0.80 10.87 -4.08
N VAL A 76 -0.92 10.25 -2.91
CA VAL A 76 -1.46 8.90 -2.72
C VAL A 76 -2.75 8.98 -1.93
N SER A 77 -3.81 8.37 -2.44
CA SER A 77 -5.10 8.24 -1.75
C SER A 77 -5.14 6.93 -0.96
N ARG A 78 -5.57 7.01 0.30
CA ARG A 78 -5.77 5.87 1.21
C ARG A 78 -7.25 5.54 1.30
N GLY A 79 -7.60 4.26 1.29
CA GLY A 79 -8.98 3.80 1.28
C GLY A 79 -9.15 2.44 0.61
N VAL A 80 -10.37 2.16 0.16
CA VAL A 80 -10.71 0.89 -0.51
C VAL A 80 -10.65 1.09 -2.02
N PHE A 81 -9.79 0.33 -2.70
CA PHE A 81 -9.63 0.38 -4.15
C PHE A 81 -9.76 -1.01 -4.77
N VAL A 82 -10.27 -1.07 -6.00
CA VAL A 82 -10.41 -2.34 -6.74
C VAL A 82 -9.14 -2.60 -7.52
N PHE A 83 -8.54 -3.76 -7.29
CA PHE A 83 -7.35 -4.26 -7.99
C PHE A 83 -7.67 -5.56 -8.72
N ASN A 84 -6.85 -5.90 -9.71
CA ASN A 84 -6.94 -7.17 -10.39
C ASN A 84 -6.52 -8.32 -9.47
N ASN A 85 -7.15 -9.47 -9.65
CA ASN A 85 -6.76 -10.69 -8.97
C ASN A 85 -5.61 -11.35 -9.75
N THR A 86 -4.69 -11.99 -9.04
CA THR A 86 -3.63 -12.78 -9.66
C THR A 86 -4.19 -13.76 -10.70
N ALA A 87 -3.47 -13.91 -11.81
CA ALA A 87 -3.77 -14.92 -12.82
C ALA A 87 -3.51 -16.35 -12.28
N THR A 88 -2.75 -16.49 -11.20
CA THR A 88 -2.37 -17.77 -10.61
C THR A 88 -3.53 -18.35 -9.81
N THR A 89 -4.18 -19.40 -10.32
CA THR A 89 -5.37 -20.01 -9.68
C THR A 89 -5.13 -20.43 -8.22
N ALA A 90 -3.92 -20.92 -7.88
CA ALA A 90 -3.58 -21.33 -6.52
C ALA A 90 -3.53 -20.16 -5.51
N ASN A 91 -3.30 -18.93 -5.99
CA ASN A 91 -3.13 -17.73 -5.16
C ASN A 91 -4.29 -16.74 -5.32
N LYS A 92 -5.35 -17.13 -6.04
CA LYS A 92 -6.50 -16.26 -6.30
C LYS A 92 -7.18 -15.88 -5.00
N ILE A 93 -7.46 -14.59 -4.86
CA ILE A 93 -8.30 -14.07 -3.79
C ILE A 93 -9.75 -14.42 -4.11
N THR A 94 -10.44 -15.04 -3.17
CA THR A 94 -11.83 -15.47 -3.29
C THR A 94 -12.65 -14.87 -2.16
N SER A 95 -13.96 -15.06 -2.17
CA SER A 95 -14.86 -14.66 -1.07
C SER A 95 -14.44 -15.23 0.30
N ALA A 96 -13.71 -16.35 0.34
CA ALA A 96 -13.13 -16.90 1.57
C ALA A 96 -11.95 -16.09 2.15
N HIS A 97 -11.43 -15.13 1.38
CA HIS A 97 -10.36 -14.21 1.77
C HIS A 97 -10.86 -12.81 2.15
N VAL A 98 -12.17 -12.56 2.12
CA VAL A 98 -12.76 -11.33 2.63
C VAL A 98 -12.44 -11.20 4.12
N LEU A 99 -12.07 -9.99 4.55
CA LEU A 99 -11.52 -9.63 5.86
C LEU A 99 -10.16 -10.26 6.19
N LYS A 100 -9.46 -10.84 5.21
CA LYS A 100 -8.09 -11.33 5.37
C LYS A 100 -7.09 -10.40 4.67
N THR A 101 -5.84 -10.48 5.11
CA THR A 101 -4.73 -9.77 4.48
C THR A 101 -4.48 -10.32 3.07
N CYS A 102 -4.32 -9.41 2.11
CA CYS A 102 -3.81 -9.72 0.78
C CYS A 102 -2.44 -9.10 0.58
N TYR A 103 -1.74 -9.57 -0.45
CA TYR A 103 -0.36 -9.21 -0.76
C TYR A 103 -0.25 -8.58 -2.14
N VAL A 104 0.78 -7.75 -2.31
CA VAL A 104 1.08 -7.07 -3.57
C VAL A 104 1.78 -8.05 -4.51
N GLU A 105 1.19 -8.28 -5.69
CA GLU A 105 1.86 -9.00 -6.78
C GLU A 105 2.51 -8.00 -7.75
N ASP A 106 1.77 -6.97 -8.16
CA ASP A 106 2.22 -5.91 -9.05
C ASP A 106 1.44 -4.60 -8.77
N ASP A 107 1.70 -3.53 -9.50
CA ASP A 107 1.10 -2.21 -9.28
C ASP A 107 -0.40 -2.13 -9.58
N GLN A 108 -0.98 -3.16 -10.22
CA GLN A 108 -2.41 -3.29 -10.47
C GLN A 108 -3.01 -4.62 -9.99
N THR A 109 -2.19 -5.54 -9.45
CA THR A 109 -2.59 -6.91 -9.13
C THR A 109 -2.28 -7.31 -7.69
N VAL A 110 -3.25 -7.97 -7.04
CA VAL A 110 -3.14 -8.49 -5.68
C VAL A 110 -3.25 -10.01 -5.64
N THR A 111 -2.61 -10.61 -4.64
CA THR A 111 -2.47 -12.06 -4.49
C THR A 111 -2.71 -12.50 -3.05
N ALA A 112 -3.18 -13.72 -2.84
CA ALA A 112 -3.29 -14.32 -1.50
C ALA A 112 -1.93 -14.87 -1.01
N LEU A 113 -0.92 -14.91 -1.88
CA LEU A 113 0.40 -15.47 -1.55
C LEU A 113 1.25 -14.49 -0.75
N ALA A 114 1.61 -14.87 0.48
CA ALA A 114 2.51 -14.10 1.32
C ALA A 114 3.99 -14.20 0.91
N THR A 115 4.40 -15.33 0.34
CA THR A 115 5.81 -15.65 0.09
C THR A 115 6.45 -14.68 -0.91
N GLY A 116 7.47 -13.94 -0.47
CA GLY A 116 8.17 -12.96 -1.30
C GLY A 116 7.36 -11.69 -1.58
N ALA A 117 6.23 -11.48 -0.90
CA ALA A 117 5.31 -10.38 -1.16
C ALA A 117 4.99 -9.60 0.11
N SER A 118 4.74 -8.30 -0.05
CA SER A 118 4.37 -7.43 1.06
C SER A 118 2.86 -7.31 1.19
N PRO A 119 2.33 -7.11 2.40
CA PRO A 119 0.90 -6.91 2.61
C PRO A 119 0.43 -5.65 1.86
N ALA A 120 -0.52 -5.84 0.95
CA ALA A 120 -1.18 -4.75 0.25
C ALA A 120 -2.22 -4.08 1.15
N GLY A 121 -2.98 -4.87 1.89
CA GLY A 121 -4.17 -4.38 2.58
C GLY A 121 -5.06 -5.51 3.08
N ILE A 122 -6.28 -5.14 3.49
CA ILE A 122 -7.34 -6.08 3.86
C ILE A 122 -8.35 -6.15 2.73
N VAL A 123 -8.75 -7.37 2.34
CA VAL A 123 -9.78 -7.56 1.32
C VAL A 123 -11.15 -7.24 1.91
N ILE A 124 -11.85 -6.25 1.35
CA ILE A 124 -13.20 -5.86 1.79
C ILE A 124 -14.26 -6.57 0.98
N ARG A 125 -14.02 -6.76 -0.32
CA ARG A 125 -14.98 -7.37 -1.23
C ARG A 125 -14.27 -8.01 -2.42
N VAL A 126 -14.83 -9.10 -2.92
CA VAL A 126 -14.39 -9.75 -4.16
C VAL A 126 -15.61 -9.81 -5.08
N ASN A 127 -15.49 -9.26 -6.28
CA ASN A 127 -16.48 -9.35 -7.36
C ASN A 127 -15.81 -9.88 -8.63
N ASP A 128 -16.59 -10.18 -9.66
CA ASP A 128 -16.07 -10.52 -11.00
C ASP A 128 -15.23 -9.39 -11.62
N ASP A 129 -15.51 -8.13 -11.26
CA ASP A 129 -14.75 -6.96 -11.70
C ASP A 129 -13.39 -6.80 -11.00
N GLY A 130 -13.13 -7.52 -9.90
CA GLY A 130 -11.87 -7.44 -9.17
C GLY A 130 -11.98 -7.56 -7.64
N VAL A 131 -10.88 -7.25 -6.96
CA VAL A 131 -10.73 -7.35 -5.51
C VAL A 131 -10.67 -5.94 -4.91
N ALA A 132 -11.65 -5.59 -4.09
CA ALA A 132 -11.64 -4.35 -3.32
C ALA A 132 -10.76 -4.54 -2.07
N VAL A 133 -9.65 -3.81 -2.03
CA VAL A 133 -8.65 -3.87 -0.97
C VAL A 133 -8.59 -2.53 -0.25
N GLU A 134 -8.73 -2.58 1.07
CA GLU A 134 -8.47 -1.45 1.96
C GLU A 134 -6.96 -1.29 2.19
N ILE A 135 -6.41 -0.17 1.71
CA ILE A 135 -4.99 0.17 1.79
C ILE A 135 -4.81 1.49 2.54
N GLY A 136 -3.77 1.58 3.37
CA GLY A 136 -3.34 2.82 4.01
C GLY A 136 -3.68 2.96 5.49
N HIS A 137 -4.41 2.00 6.07
CA HIS A 137 -4.45 1.78 7.51
C HIS A 137 -3.37 0.73 7.83
N GLY A 138 -2.42 1.06 8.70
CA GLY A 138 -1.23 0.24 8.93
C GLY A 138 -1.55 -1.23 9.14
N VAL A 139 -1.32 -2.05 8.11
CA VAL A 139 -1.50 -3.49 8.19
C VAL A 139 -0.26 -4.06 8.88
N THR A 140 -0.37 -4.29 10.18
CA THR A 140 0.64 -5.03 10.93
C THR A 140 0.40 -6.51 10.71
N VAL A 141 1.14 -7.11 9.77
CA VAL A 141 1.21 -8.57 9.67
C VAL A 141 2.05 -9.06 10.85
N THR A 142 1.38 -9.55 11.88
CA THR A 142 2.03 -10.25 12.98
C THR A 142 2.49 -11.60 12.45
N VAL A 143 3.78 -11.72 12.12
CA VAL A 143 4.37 -13.04 11.90
C VAL A 143 4.42 -13.70 13.28
N ALA A 144 3.64 -14.77 13.47
CA ALA A 144 3.72 -15.56 14.69
C ALA A 144 5.17 -16.06 14.82
N ALA A 145 5.87 -15.63 15.87
CA ALA A 145 7.20 -16.11 16.17
C ALA A 145 7.15 -17.64 16.29
N ALA A 146 7.92 -18.33 15.44
CA ALA A 146 8.13 -19.76 15.57
C ALA A 146 8.81 -20.01 16.92
N GLY A 147 8.10 -20.68 17.83
CA GLY A 147 8.65 -21.27 19.05
C GLY A 147 9.22 -22.65 18.80
#